data_AF-A0A818NU86-F1
#
_entry.id   AF-A0A818NU86-F1
#
_cell.length_a   1.000
_cell.length_b   1.000
_cell.length_c   1.000
_cell.angle_alpha   90.00
_cell.angle_beta   90.00
_cell.angle_gamma   90.00
#
_symmetry.space_group_name_H-M   'P 1'
#
loop_
_entity.id
_entity.type
_entity.pdbx_description
1 polymer ?
#
loop_
_entity_poly.entity_id
_entity_poly.type
_entity_poly.pdbx_seq_one_letter_code
_entity_poly.pdbx_strand_id
1 'polypeptide(L)'
;AIGHFGYGIENLTWNQVKKCIEITKIKGLNEDDLFNEFTELKLTLQMIQKKEVPLLDQIQFFLSNEGQEEIPNSPTTSIHQSEADEEDEEEQTKMIRSDQLWSILLVVNATPTPNMKKLIYFLYSIPASNVYVESIFSDMKHLLSDSRNRISVDLVSAELQIRRNSLLSCTDMHQYLLSHKELPM
;
A
#
# COMPACT_ATOMS: atom_id res chain seq x y z
N ALA A 1 -4.72 -5.61 -23.99
CA ALA A 1 -4.98 -4.15 -24.07
C ALA A 1 -5.04 -3.60 -22.66
N ILE A 2 -3.88 -3.31 -22.06
CA ILE A 2 -3.78 -2.73 -20.71
C ILE A 2 -3.76 -1.23 -20.95
N GLY A 3 -4.92 -0.59 -20.79
CA GLY A 3 -5.04 0.85 -20.96
C GLY A 3 -4.14 1.56 -19.95
N HIS A 4 -3.32 2.47 -20.45
CA HIS A 4 -2.72 3.57 -19.69
C HIS A 4 -3.84 4.30 -18.94
N PHE A 5 -4.13 3.87 -17.70
CA PHE A 5 -4.97 4.64 -16.81
C PHE A 5 -4.13 5.78 -16.24
N GLY A 6 -4.26 6.94 -16.85
CA GLY A 6 -3.68 8.21 -16.39
C GLY A 6 -4.31 8.74 -15.10
N TYR A 7 -4.29 7.94 -14.02
CA TYR A 7 -4.74 8.31 -12.67
C TYR A 7 -3.56 8.62 -11.73
N GLY A 8 -2.50 9.23 -12.25
CA GLY A 8 -1.46 9.81 -11.39
C GLY A 8 -2.05 10.96 -10.55
N ILE A 9 -1.45 11.23 -9.39
CA ILE A 9 -1.77 12.40 -8.55
C ILE A 9 -1.78 13.70 -9.37
N GLU A 10 -1.02 13.74 -10.45
CA GLU A 10 -0.95 14.83 -11.43
C GLU A 10 -2.32 15.24 -11.97
N ASN A 11 -3.17 14.26 -12.28
CA ASN A 11 -4.52 14.46 -12.82
C ASN A 11 -5.61 14.49 -11.74
N LEU A 12 -5.24 14.30 -10.47
CA LEU A 12 -6.19 14.33 -9.35
C LEU A 12 -6.73 15.75 -9.16
N THR A 13 -8.04 15.90 -9.20
CA THR A 13 -8.74 17.16 -8.96
C THR A 13 -9.41 17.17 -7.59
N TRP A 14 -9.60 18.35 -7.01
CA TRP A 14 -10.31 18.47 -5.73
C TRP A 14 -11.72 17.87 -5.76
N ASN A 15 -12.44 17.98 -6.88
CA ASN A 15 -13.76 17.36 -7.04
C ASN A 15 -13.73 15.83 -6.93
N GLN A 16 -12.66 15.19 -7.41
CA GLN A 16 -12.48 13.75 -7.24
C GLN A 16 -12.20 13.41 -5.78
N VAL A 17 -11.39 14.22 -5.09
CA VAL A 17 -11.13 14.06 -3.65
C VAL A 17 -12.43 14.19 -2.85
N LYS A 18 -13.27 15.20 -3.13
CA LYS A 18 -14.60 15.35 -2.50
C LYS A 18 -15.49 14.14 -2.68
N LYS A 19 -15.59 13.62 -3.91
CA LYS A 19 -16.36 12.38 -4.19
C LYS A 19 -15.82 11.20 -3.39
N CYS A 20 -14.50 11.07 -3.27
CA CYS A 20 -13.90 10.04 -2.43
C CYS A 20 -14.28 10.21 -0.96
N ILE A 21 -14.28 11.42 -0.41
CA ILE A 21 -14.70 11.68 0.98
C ILE A 21 -16.16 11.24 1.19
N GLU A 22 -17.05 11.61 0.27
CA GLU A 22 -18.48 11.24 0.32
C GLU A 22 -18.71 9.73 0.33
N ILE A 23 -17.93 8.99 -0.47
CA ILE A 23 -18.02 7.53 -0.58
C ILE A 23 -17.41 6.85 0.64
N THR A 24 -16.22 7.29 1.07
CA THR A 24 -15.41 6.60 2.08
C THR A 24 -15.90 6.86 3.51
N LYS A 25 -16.59 7.98 3.76
CA LYS A 25 -17.15 8.35 5.07
C LYS A 25 -16.14 8.22 6.22
N ILE A 26 -14.88 8.57 5.96
CA ILE A 26 -13.79 8.48 6.94
C ILE A 26 -14.12 9.41 8.12
N LYS A 27 -14.13 8.86 9.34
CA LYS A 27 -14.42 9.62 10.56
C LYS A 27 -13.26 10.54 10.94
N GLY A 28 -13.59 11.74 11.42
CA GLY A 28 -12.58 12.69 11.93
C GLY A 28 -11.66 13.26 10.85
N LEU A 29 -12.19 13.39 9.63
CA LEU A 29 -11.57 14.10 8.52
C LEU A 29 -12.07 15.54 8.54
N ASN A 30 -11.17 16.51 8.61
CA ASN A 30 -11.52 17.93 8.45
C ASN A 30 -11.38 18.31 6.97
N GLU A 31 -12.47 18.73 6.33
CA GLU A 31 -12.50 19.04 4.89
C GLU A 31 -11.64 20.27 4.55
N ASP A 32 -11.65 21.29 5.41
CA ASP A 32 -10.88 22.53 5.19
C ASP A 32 -9.37 22.25 5.32
N ASP A 33 -8.96 21.52 6.35
CA ASP A 33 -7.57 21.11 6.53
C ASP A 33 -7.14 20.20 5.37
N LEU A 34 -7.99 19.28 4.92
CA LEU A 34 -7.70 18.40 3.80
C LEU A 34 -7.56 19.16 2.48
N PHE A 35 -8.34 20.22 2.25
CA PHE A 35 -8.19 21.07 1.08
C PHE A 35 -6.85 21.80 1.07
N ASN A 36 -6.44 22.32 2.23
CA ASN A 36 -5.14 22.95 2.40
C ASN A 36 -4.01 21.94 2.14
N GLU A 37 -4.08 20.76 2.76
CA GLU A 37 -3.12 19.67 2.54
C GLU A 37 -3.05 19.23 1.07
N PHE A 38 -4.20 19.14 0.38
CA PHE A 38 -4.26 18.83 -1.05
C PHE A 38 -3.55 19.88 -1.90
N THR A 39 -3.74 21.16 -1.57
CA THR A 39 -3.13 22.28 -2.29
C THR A 39 -1.61 22.28 -2.10
N GLU A 40 -1.16 22.10 -0.87
CA GLU A 40 0.27 21.97 -0.54
C GLU A 40 0.93 20.80 -1.29
N LEU A 41 0.29 19.63 -1.30
CA LEU A 41 0.80 18.48 -2.06
C LEU A 41 0.89 18.73 -3.55
N LYS A 42 -0.06 19.47 -4.14
CA LYS A 42 -0.01 19.87 -5.55
C LYS A 42 1.14 20.83 -5.81
N LEU A 43 1.40 21.77 -4.91
CA LEU A 43 2.54 22.68 -5.03
C LEU A 43 3.86 21.92 -4.92
N THR A 44 4.00 21.01 -3.96
CA THR A 44 5.18 20.16 -3.81
C THR A 44 5.41 19.29 -5.04
N LEU A 45 4.36 18.69 -5.60
CA LEU A 45 4.46 17.97 -6.86
C LEU A 45 4.94 18.87 -8.00
N GLN A 46 4.42 20.09 -8.13
CA GLN A 46 4.87 21.06 -9.14
C GLN A 46 6.33 21.48 -8.94
N MET A 47 6.79 21.61 -7.69
CA MET A 47 8.20 21.90 -7.38
C MET A 47 9.12 20.75 -7.78
N ILE A 48 8.71 19.52 -7.50
CA ILE A 48 9.43 18.29 -7.85
C ILE A 48 9.42 18.03 -9.37
N GLN A 49 8.37 18.47 -10.10
CA GLN A 49 8.29 18.35 -11.56
C GLN A 49 9.09 19.42 -12.33
N LYS A 50 10.05 20.10 -11.71
CA LYS A 50 10.88 21.10 -12.40
C LYS A 50 11.82 20.42 -13.42
N LYS A 51 11.74 20.91 -14.65
CA LYS A 51 12.12 20.30 -15.95
C LYS A 51 13.59 19.92 -16.20
N GLU A 52 14.50 20.06 -15.25
CA GLU A 52 15.95 19.99 -15.56
C GLU A 52 16.69 18.78 -14.96
N VAL A 53 16.03 17.95 -14.15
CA VAL A 53 16.66 16.78 -13.52
C VAL A 53 15.68 15.60 -13.50
N PRO A 54 16.10 14.35 -13.77
CA PRO A 54 15.23 13.18 -13.63
C PRO A 54 14.60 13.11 -12.23
N LEU A 55 13.29 12.84 -12.17
CA LEU A 55 12.50 12.81 -10.93
C LEU A 55 13.15 11.91 -9.86
N LEU A 56 13.70 10.77 -10.29
CA LEU A 56 14.41 9.82 -9.43
C LEU A 56 15.67 10.41 -8.78
N ASP A 57 16.42 11.23 -9.52
CA ASP A 57 17.65 11.87 -9.03
C ASP A 57 17.31 13.03 -8.08
N GLN A 58 16.19 13.73 -8.29
CA GLN A 58 15.68 14.75 -7.37
C GLN A 58 15.23 14.13 -6.04
N ILE A 59 14.55 12.98 -6.10
CA ILE A 59 14.12 12.23 -4.91
C ILE A 59 15.34 11.69 -4.15
N GLN A 60 16.33 11.11 -4.84
CA GLN A 60 17.55 10.63 -4.20
C GLN A 60 18.38 11.77 -3.58
N PHE A 61 18.45 12.93 -4.25
CA PHE A 61 19.12 14.11 -3.70
C PHE A 61 18.41 14.63 -2.44
N PHE A 62 17.07 14.61 -2.42
CA PHE A 62 16.29 15.06 -1.28
C PHE A 62 16.37 14.10 -0.08
N LEU A 63 16.24 12.79 -0.31
CA LEU A 63 16.40 11.76 0.71
C LEU A 63 17.82 11.73 1.31
N SER A 64 18.84 12.11 0.54
CA SER A 64 20.23 12.20 1.02
C SER A 64 20.47 13.45 1.89
N ASN A 65 19.60 14.47 1.82
CA ASN A 65 19.73 15.73 2.56
C ASN A 65 18.83 15.82 3.81
N GLU A 66 17.75 15.02 3.92
CA GLU A 66 16.90 14.91 5.13
C GLU A 66 17.35 13.78 6.07
N GLY A 67 18.64 13.46 6.10
CA GLY A 67 19.19 12.52 7.08
C GLY A 67 19.22 13.13 8.48
N GLN A 68 18.12 13.02 9.24
CA GLN A 68 18.06 12.64 10.66
C GLN A 68 16.64 12.83 11.25
N GLU A 69 15.70 11.94 10.94
CA GLU A 69 14.77 11.42 11.96
C GLU A 69 14.58 9.91 11.73
N GLU A 70 14.92 9.13 12.75
CA GLU A 70 15.00 7.67 12.71
C GLU A 70 13.61 7.03 12.63
N ILE A 71 13.40 6.12 11.67
CA ILE A 71 12.27 5.19 11.66
C ILE A 71 12.78 3.81 12.14
N PRO A 72 12.14 3.17 13.12
CA PRO A 72 12.57 1.87 13.63
C PRO A 72 12.18 0.73 12.68
N ASN A 73 13.21 0.03 12.21
CA ASN A 73 13.32 -1.36 11.76
C ASN A 73 12.05 -2.09 11.26
N SER A 74 12.05 -2.46 9.97
CA SER A 74 11.30 -3.60 9.45
C SER A 74 12.20 -4.49 8.58
N PRO A 75 11.92 -5.81 8.48
CA PRO A 75 12.92 -6.81 8.15
C PRO A 75 13.17 -6.94 6.64
N THR A 76 14.46 -7.00 6.30
CA THR A 76 15.01 -7.34 4.98
C THR A 76 14.47 -8.66 4.46
N THR A 77 13.74 -8.63 3.33
CA THR A 77 13.49 -9.83 2.52
C THR A 77 14.42 -9.80 1.30
N SER A 78 15.28 -10.80 1.26
CA SER A 78 16.24 -11.11 0.20
C SER A 78 15.57 -11.22 -1.17
N ILE A 79 16.03 -10.43 -2.14
CA ILE A 79 15.68 -10.59 -3.56
C ILE A 79 16.61 -11.65 -4.13
N HIS A 80 16.04 -12.79 -4.50
CA HIS A 80 16.72 -13.80 -5.30
C HIS A 80 16.89 -13.25 -6.73
N GLN A 81 18.15 -13.08 -7.14
CA GLN A 81 18.53 -12.82 -8.52
C GLN A 81 18.31 -14.09 -9.36
N SER A 82 17.62 -13.93 -10.49
CA SER A 82 17.74 -14.82 -11.64
C SER A 82 18.09 -13.95 -12.84
N GLU A 83 19.35 -14.02 -13.24
CA GLU A 83 19.89 -13.46 -14.47
C GLU A 83 19.58 -14.42 -15.63
N ALA A 84 18.92 -13.90 -16.66
CA ALA A 84 19.13 -14.21 -18.07
C ALA A 84 17.97 -13.56 -18.85
N ASP A 85 18.28 -12.44 -19.49
CA ASP A 85 17.90 -12.13 -20.88
C ASP A 85 18.38 -10.70 -21.16
N GLU A 86 19.60 -10.62 -21.68
CA GLU A 86 20.12 -9.44 -22.38
C GLU A 86 19.40 -9.33 -23.72
N GLU A 87 18.60 -8.29 -23.90
CA GLU A 87 18.46 -7.47 -25.13
C GLU A 87 17.31 -6.46 -24.93
N ASP A 88 17.50 -5.24 -25.43
CA ASP A 88 16.63 -4.05 -25.37
C ASP A 88 16.88 -3.04 -24.22
N GLU A 89 18.14 -2.60 -24.07
CA GLU A 89 18.43 -1.24 -23.64
C GLU A 89 18.13 -0.25 -24.78
N GLU A 90 16.91 0.29 -24.85
CA GLU A 90 16.66 1.60 -25.49
C GLU A 90 15.35 2.22 -24.93
N GLU A 91 15.51 3.28 -24.13
CA GLU A 91 14.50 4.32 -23.86
C GLU A 91 13.25 3.97 -23.02
N GLN A 92 13.41 3.21 -21.92
CA GLN A 92 12.47 3.32 -20.79
C GLN A 92 12.92 4.47 -19.88
N THR A 93 12.35 5.66 -20.10
CA THR A 93 12.26 6.66 -19.04
C THR A 93 11.76 5.93 -17.77
N LYS A 94 12.60 5.85 -16.72
CA LYS A 94 12.27 5.15 -15.47
C LYS A 94 11.04 5.80 -14.83
N MET A 95 9.86 5.35 -15.24
CA MET A 95 8.58 5.90 -14.82
C MET A 95 8.34 5.48 -13.38
N ILE A 96 8.33 6.44 -12.46
CA ILE A 96 8.04 6.16 -11.06
C ILE A 96 6.60 5.65 -10.94
N ARG A 97 6.43 4.52 -10.23
CA ARG A 97 5.13 3.91 -10.02
C ARG A 97 4.27 4.82 -9.12
N SER A 98 2.96 4.85 -9.35
CA SER A 98 2.08 5.83 -8.68
C SER A 98 2.07 5.73 -7.15
N ASP A 99 2.17 4.52 -6.60
CA ASP A 99 2.29 4.27 -5.15
C ASP A 99 3.62 4.81 -4.59
N GLN A 100 4.72 4.66 -5.31
CA GLN A 100 6.01 5.23 -4.92
C GLN A 100 5.92 6.75 -4.90
N LEU A 101 5.33 7.35 -5.94
CA LEU A 101 5.11 8.80 -6.00
C LEU A 101 4.27 9.29 -4.81
N TRP A 102 3.17 8.60 -4.47
CA TRP A 102 2.38 8.92 -3.28
C TRP A 102 3.20 8.80 -1.99
N SER A 103 3.99 7.74 -1.83
CA SER A 103 4.82 7.57 -0.63
C SER A 103 5.83 8.70 -0.47
N ILE A 104 6.45 9.13 -1.56
CA ILE A 104 7.43 10.20 -1.58
C ILE A 104 6.74 11.52 -1.22
N LEU A 105 5.63 11.86 -1.89
CA LEU A 105 4.94 13.12 -1.65
C LEU A 105 4.40 13.25 -0.23
N LEU A 106 3.97 12.14 0.39
CA LEU A 106 3.49 12.15 1.78
C LEU A 106 4.61 12.22 2.82
N VAL A 107 5.85 11.93 2.42
CA VAL A 107 7.05 11.97 3.28
C VAL A 107 7.81 13.29 3.10
N VAL A 108 8.06 13.69 1.86
CA VAL A 108 8.84 14.87 1.45
C VAL A 108 8.10 16.19 1.68
N ASN A 109 6.79 16.15 1.94
CA ASN A 109 6.05 17.39 2.14
C ASN A 109 6.52 18.13 3.40
N ALA A 110 6.88 19.41 3.24
CA ALA A 110 7.33 20.25 4.35
C ALA A 110 6.26 20.43 5.44
N THR A 111 4.98 20.27 5.07
CA THR A 111 3.85 20.36 5.98
C THR A 111 3.26 18.98 6.28
N PRO A 112 2.90 18.70 7.54
CA PRO A 112 2.26 17.44 7.89
C PRO A 112 0.89 17.35 7.21
N THR A 113 0.61 16.20 6.59
CA THR A 113 -0.63 15.91 5.85
C THR A 113 -1.46 14.79 6.47
N PRO A 114 -1.92 14.93 7.73
CA PRO A 114 -2.61 13.86 8.45
C PRO A 114 -3.93 13.44 7.81
N ASN A 115 -4.71 14.37 7.23
CA ASN A 115 -5.99 14.04 6.61
C ASN A 115 -5.78 13.34 5.26
N MET A 116 -4.81 13.79 4.46
CA MET A 116 -4.48 13.14 3.21
C MET A 116 -3.90 11.74 3.44
N LYS A 117 -3.01 11.57 4.43
CA LYS A 117 -2.50 10.24 4.80
C LYS A 117 -3.64 9.28 5.14
N LYS A 118 -4.60 9.70 5.96
CA LYS A 118 -5.80 8.89 6.26
C LYS A 118 -6.57 8.49 5.01
N LEU A 119 -6.81 9.44 4.10
CA LEU A 119 -7.56 9.19 2.87
C LEU A 119 -6.81 8.21 1.95
N ILE A 120 -5.52 8.43 1.73
CA ILE A 120 -4.69 7.60 0.87
C ILE A 120 -4.52 6.20 1.45
N TYR A 121 -4.22 6.06 2.75
CA TYR A 121 -4.15 4.76 3.40
C TYR A 121 -5.46 3.99 3.34
N PHE A 122 -6.59 4.68 3.50
CA PHE A 122 -7.90 4.06 3.31
C PHE A 122 -8.05 3.55 1.87
N LEU A 123 -7.72 4.36 0.87
CA LEU A 123 -7.83 3.99 -0.54
C LEU A 123 -6.96 2.78 -0.88
N TYR A 124 -5.72 2.74 -0.37
CA TYR A 124 -4.80 1.61 -0.58
C TYR A 124 -5.13 0.38 0.25
N SER A 125 -5.99 0.49 1.28
CA SER A 125 -6.49 -0.70 2.00
C SER A 125 -7.57 -1.45 1.22
N ILE A 126 -8.15 -0.83 0.18
CA ILE A 126 -9.11 -1.49 -0.69
C ILE A 126 -8.34 -2.31 -1.73
N PRO A 127 -8.53 -3.64 -1.79
CA PRO A 127 -7.87 -4.46 -2.80
C PRO A 127 -8.31 -4.03 -4.20
N ALA A 128 -7.33 -3.88 -5.10
CA ALA A 128 -7.57 -3.40 -6.47
C ALA A 128 -8.37 -4.38 -7.35
N SER A 129 -8.51 -5.64 -6.93
CA SER A 129 -9.21 -6.66 -7.70
C SER A 129 -9.97 -7.65 -6.82
N ASN A 130 -11.04 -8.21 -7.39
CA ASN A 130 -11.80 -9.28 -6.76
C ASN A 130 -11.00 -10.59 -6.66
N VAL A 131 -9.85 -10.71 -7.35
CA VAL A 131 -8.99 -11.91 -7.31
C VAL A 131 -8.56 -12.23 -5.88
N TYR A 132 -8.34 -11.21 -5.04
CA TYR A 132 -8.06 -11.42 -3.62
C TYR A 132 -9.19 -12.19 -2.93
N VAL A 133 -10.44 -11.75 -3.11
CA VAL A 133 -11.64 -12.37 -2.53
C VAL A 133 -11.89 -13.75 -3.16
N GLU A 134 -11.69 -13.91 -4.46
CA GLU A 134 -11.81 -15.20 -5.16
C GLU A 134 -10.79 -16.23 -4.65
N SER A 135 -9.58 -15.79 -4.28
CA SER A 135 -8.60 -16.67 -3.66
C SER A 135 -9.07 -17.17 -2.28
N ILE A 136 -9.74 -16.30 -1.50
CA ILE A 136 -10.33 -16.68 -0.22
C ILE A 136 -11.48 -17.68 -0.44
N PHE A 137 -12.34 -17.44 -1.43
CA PHE A 137 -13.42 -18.38 -1.77
C PHE A 137 -12.92 -19.72 -2.29
N SER A 138 -11.82 -19.73 -3.04
CA SER A 138 -11.18 -20.96 -3.52
C SER A 138 -10.68 -21.80 -2.34
N ASP A 139 -10.01 -21.17 -1.39
CA ASP A 139 -9.56 -21.84 -0.16
C ASP A 139 -10.73 -22.35 0.69
N MET A 140 -11.76 -21.50 0.87
CA MET A 140 -12.97 -21.87 1.60
C MET A 140 -13.66 -23.07 0.97
N LYS A 141 -13.77 -23.09 -0.37
CA LYS A 141 -14.36 -24.20 -1.11
C LYS A 141 -13.55 -25.48 -0.91
N HIS A 142 -12.23 -25.41 -0.95
CA HIS A 142 -11.37 -26.57 -0.68
C HIS A 142 -11.64 -27.15 0.72
N LEU A 143 -11.66 -26.32 1.76
CA LEU A 143 -11.90 -26.74 3.15
C LEU A 143 -13.31 -27.27 3.40
N LEU A 144 -14.33 -26.77 2.69
CA LEU A 144 -15.72 -27.17 2.88
C LEU A 144 -16.15 -28.36 2.00
N SER A 145 -15.53 -28.56 0.84
CA SER A 145 -15.94 -29.57 -0.14
C SER A 145 -15.23 -30.92 0.02
N ASP A 146 -14.15 -30.99 0.81
CA ASP A 146 -13.52 -32.26 1.15
C ASP A 146 -14.45 -33.08 2.06
N SER A 147 -15.18 -34.02 1.46
CA SER A 147 -16.10 -34.91 2.18
C SER A 147 -15.44 -35.74 3.28
N ARG A 148 -14.11 -35.92 3.22
CA ARG A 148 -13.32 -36.67 4.20
C ARG A 148 -12.95 -35.81 5.41
N ASN A 149 -12.94 -34.49 5.25
CA ASN A 149 -12.44 -33.53 6.25
C ASN A 149 -13.35 -32.31 6.34
N ARG A 150 -14.67 -32.52 6.26
CA ARG A 150 -15.65 -31.43 6.26
C ARG A 150 -15.66 -30.72 7.61
N ILE A 151 -15.04 -29.55 7.64
CA ILE A 151 -14.91 -28.72 8.83
C ILE A 151 -16.16 -27.84 8.99
N SER A 152 -16.50 -27.46 10.24
CA SER A 152 -17.58 -26.52 10.52
C SER A 152 -17.29 -25.14 9.93
N VAL A 153 -18.33 -24.40 9.56
CA VAL A 153 -18.17 -23.06 8.96
C VAL A 153 -17.41 -22.12 9.91
N ASP A 154 -17.65 -22.23 11.22
CA ASP A 154 -16.98 -21.41 12.23
C ASP A 154 -15.47 -21.69 12.28
N LEU A 155 -15.07 -22.96 12.18
CA LEU A 155 -13.65 -23.33 12.20
C LEU A 155 -12.96 -22.96 10.88
N VAL A 156 -13.63 -23.11 9.73
CA VAL A 156 -13.11 -22.59 8.44
C VAL A 156 -12.92 -21.07 8.52
N SER A 157 -13.89 -20.33 9.08
CA SER A 157 -13.76 -18.88 9.24
C SER A 157 -12.56 -18.50 10.12
N ALA A 158 -12.39 -19.17 11.27
CA ALA A 158 -11.27 -18.92 12.17
C ALA A 158 -9.92 -19.24 11.50
N GLU A 159 -9.82 -20.38 10.81
CA GLU A 159 -8.62 -20.79 10.08
C GLU A 159 -8.26 -19.80 8.97
N LEU A 160 -9.24 -19.38 8.16
CA LEU A 160 -9.03 -18.40 7.10
C LEU A 160 -8.54 -17.06 7.67
N GLN A 161 -9.12 -16.60 8.78
CA GLN A 161 -8.70 -15.37 9.44
C GLN A 161 -7.26 -15.46 9.92
N ILE A 162 -6.89 -16.56 10.58
CA ILE A 162 -5.52 -16.77 11.06
C ILE A 162 -4.55 -16.83 9.88
N ARG A 163 -4.83 -17.68 8.89
CA ARG A 163 -3.92 -17.92 7.75
C ARG A 163 -3.74 -16.70 6.85
N ARG A 164 -4.74 -15.83 6.74
CA ARG A 164 -4.68 -14.64 5.88
C ARG A 164 -4.14 -13.39 6.60
N ASN A 165 -4.28 -13.31 7.93
CA ASN A 165 -3.78 -12.16 8.71
C ASN A 165 -2.45 -12.42 9.42
N SER A 166 -1.98 -13.67 9.46
CA SER A 166 -0.70 -14.05 10.06
C SER A 166 0.34 -14.34 8.98
N LEU A 167 1.55 -13.84 9.17
CA LEU A 167 2.74 -14.26 8.39
C LEU A 167 3.39 -15.52 8.98
N LEU A 168 2.90 -15.99 10.14
CA LEU A 168 3.43 -17.16 10.82
C LEU A 168 2.84 -18.44 10.25
N SER A 169 3.66 -19.47 10.09
CA SER A 169 3.15 -20.82 9.85
C SER A 169 2.36 -21.32 11.06
N CYS A 170 1.52 -22.34 10.89
CA CYS A 170 0.78 -22.93 12.01
C CYS A 170 1.72 -23.40 13.13
N THR A 171 2.91 -23.88 12.78
CA THR A 171 3.94 -24.32 13.74
C THR A 171 4.51 -23.15 14.51
N ASP A 172 4.86 -22.06 13.82
CA ASP A 172 5.43 -20.87 14.43
C ASP A 172 4.39 -20.16 15.30
N MET A 173 3.14 -20.14 14.87
CA MET A 173 2.03 -19.59 15.63
C MET A 173 1.76 -20.41 16.90
N HIS A 174 1.82 -21.74 16.82
CA HIS A 174 1.70 -22.60 18.00
C HIS A 174 2.82 -22.34 19.02
N GLN A 175 4.08 -22.20 18.56
CA GLN A 175 5.18 -21.80 19.45
C GLN A 175 5.02 -20.37 20.01
N TYR A 176 4.51 -19.45 19.21
CA TYR A 176 4.23 -18.08 19.63
C TYR A 176 3.17 -18.04 20.76
N LEU A 177 2.09 -18.80 20.62
CA LEU A 177 1.05 -18.91 21.64
C LEU A 177 1.56 -19.57 22.93
N LEU A 178 2.40 -20.61 22.81
CA LEU A 178 3.02 -21.26 23.97
C LEU A 178 3.98 -20.35 24.73
N SER A 179 4.65 -19.42 24.04
CA SER A 179 5.56 -18.45 24.65
C SER A 179 4.85 -17.22 25.25
N HIS A 180 3.62 -16.92 24.81
CA HIS A 180 2.83 -15.76 25.28
C HIS A 180 1.53 -16.21 25.97
N LYS A 181 1.65 -16.75 27.19
CA LYS A 181 0.53 -17.28 28.01
C LYS A 181 -0.58 -16.27 28.39
N GLU A 182 -0.42 -14.99 28.08
CA GLU A 182 -1.38 -13.93 28.45
C GLU A 182 -2.41 -13.60 27.36
N LEU A 183 -2.30 -14.19 26.17
CA LEU A 183 -3.32 -14.02 25.13
C LEU A 183 -4.53 -14.91 25.45
N PRO A 184 -5.73 -14.34 25.69
CA PRO A 184 -6.92 -15.14 25.90
C PRO A 184 -7.28 -15.86 24.59
N MET A 185 -7.46 -17.19 24.68
CA MET A 185 -8.21 -17.97 23.68
C MET A 185 -9.65 -17.51 23.60
#